data_AF-A0A0U2VW97-F1
#
_entry.id   AF-A0A0U2VW97-F1
#
_cell.length_a   1.000
_cell.length_b   1.000
_cell.length_c   1.000
_cell.angle_alpha   90.00
_cell.angle_beta   90.00
_cell.angle_gamma   90.00
#
_symmetry.space_group_name_H-M   'P 1'
#
loop_
_entity.id
_entity.type
_entity.pdbx_description
1 polymer ?
#
loop_
_entity_poly.entity_id
_entity_poly.type
_entity_poly.pdbx_seq_one_letter_code
_entity_poly.pdbx_strand_id
1 'polypeptide(L)'
;MKRHLGIELLRMVSMFMILILHILGNGGILNNVQIGSFNYYLFWAIEIICFVAVNCFALVTGYFMSKGKWRIGRFIQLWVEVLFYSVTLSLVAYCILGEIVPLSLYTDSLFPLFKKSYWFFSAYAGLFLFMPLLNKAIGKLTKKEMLYGVSVIVLLGSASILFKADPFNLAEGYSMIWLIFMYFIGAFIRLHVDIDAIDKTKIVYYYLGVNSVSLGLIAIKTMVGSLEESRDTVWFIHYVSPLILASSILLFILFLKAPIKNKQSSFMIEKVVPYSFAVYLIHTHPIIFYFVLKDRFIFLANEPIIVALIQVLISASLIYLSCLLIDFIRSLLFQLLRVSNLTDKIGEKLHQLIGL
;
A
#
# COMPACT_ATOMS: atom_id res chain seq x y z
N MET A 1 2.03 -17.41 16.03
CA MET A 1 0.83 -16.56 15.92
C MET A 1 -0.10 -17.18 14.89
N LYS A 2 -1.34 -17.49 15.28
CA LYS A 2 -2.40 -17.86 14.35
C LYS A 2 -2.66 -16.67 13.42
N ARG A 3 -2.76 -16.88 12.11
CA ARG A 3 -3.03 -15.81 11.14
C ARG A 3 -4.40 -15.19 11.45
N HIS A 4 -4.49 -13.87 11.44
CA HIS A 4 -5.77 -13.17 11.60
C HIS A 4 -6.41 -13.01 10.21
N LEU A 5 -7.35 -13.89 9.88
CA LEU A 5 -7.92 -13.97 8.52
C LEU A 5 -8.49 -12.63 8.02
N GLY A 6 -9.12 -11.84 8.90
CA GLY A 6 -9.60 -10.51 8.53
C GLY A 6 -8.49 -9.57 8.05
N ILE A 7 -7.30 -9.66 8.64
CA ILE A 7 -6.16 -8.83 8.21
C ILE A 7 -5.50 -9.41 6.95
N GLU A 8 -5.48 -10.73 6.81
CA GLU A 8 -5.02 -11.34 5.56
C GLU A 8 -5.94 -10.96 4.38
N LEU A 9 -7.26 -10.91 4.59
CA LEU A 9 -8.20 -10.37 3.62
C LEU A 9 -7.94 -8.88 3.34
N LEU A 10 -7.66 -8.06 4.37
CA LEU A 10 -7.30 -6.65 4.19
C LEU A 10 -6.09 -6.51 3.25
N ARG A 11 -5.04 -7.33 3.40
CA ARG A 11 -3.87 -7.28 2.49
C ARG A 11 -4.26 -7.54 1.04
N MET A 12 -5.12 -8.53 0.79
CA MET A 12 -5.62 -8.83 -0.56
C MET A 12 -6.43 -7.66 -1.12
N VAL A 13 -7.36 -7.14 -0.32
CA VAL A 13 -8.24 -6.02 -0.70
C VAL A 13 -7.41 -4.76 -0.93
N SER A 14 -6.44 -4.44 -0.08
CA SER A 14 -5.55 -3.30 -0.26
C SER A 14 -4.70 -3.43 -1.53
N MET A 15 -4.23 -4.63 -1.88
CA MET A 15 -3.52 -4.83 -3.15
C MET A 15 -4.43 -4.57 -4.36
N PHE A 16 -5.69 -5.00 -4.30
CA PHE A 16 -6.68 -4.71 -5.34
C PHE A 16 -7.04 -3.22 -5.41
N MET A 17 -7.20 -2.56 -4.26
CA MET A 17 -7.40 -1.10 -4.18
C MET A 17 -6.24 -0.33 -4.82
N ILE A 18 -4.98 -0.76 -4.63
CA ILE A 18 -3.81 -0.13 -5.29
C ILE A 18 -3.91 -0.22 -6.82
N LEU A 19 -4.38 -1.34 -7.38
CA LEU A 19 -4.62 -1.45 -8.82
C LEU A 19 -5.68 -0.45 -9.29
N ILE A 20 -6.77 -0.31 -8.55
CA ILE A 20 -7.80 0.70 -8.85
C ILE A 20 -7.19 2.11 -8.83
N LEU A 21 -6.40 2.47 -7.82
CA LEU A 21 -5.71 3.77 -7.76
C LEU A 21 -4.80 4.01 -8.97
N HIS A 22 -4.07 2.98 -9.39
CA HIS A 22 -3.19 3.09 -10.55
C HIS A 22 -3.96 3.19 -11.86
N ILE A 23 -5.12 2.54 -11.99
CA ILE A 23 -5.99 2.69 -13.17
C ILE A 23 -6.65 4.07 -13.20
N LEU A 24 -7.22 4.52 -12.06
CA LEU A 24 -7.91 5.80 -11.96
C LEU A 24 -6.95 6.98 -12.13
N GLY A 25 -5.87 7.01 -11.34
CA GLY A 25 -4.89 8.09 -11.38
C GLY A 25 -3.91 7.96 -12.53
N ASN A 26 -3.04 6.95 -12.47
CA ASN A 26 -1.92 6.83 -13.41
C ASN A 26 -2.35 6.32 -14.80
N GLY A 27 -3.47 5.62 -14.88
CA GLY A 27 -4.13 5.25 -16.13
C GLY A 27 -4.82 6.41 -16.83
N GLY A 28 -4.88 7.59 -16.19
CA GLY A 28 -5.27 8.85 -16.80
C GLY A 28 -6.73 9.22 -16.65
N ILE A 29 -7.58 8.38 -16.04
CA ILE A 29 -9.03 8.66 -15.90
C ILE A 29 -9.26 9.95 -15.11
N LEU A 30 -8.67 10.09 -13.92
CA LEU A 30 -8.90 11.25 -13.04
C LEU A 30 -8.42 12.57 -13.64
N ASN A 31 -7.38 12.55 -14.47
CA ASN A 31 -6.85 13.75 -15.12
C ASN A 31 -7.63 14.13 -16.39
N ASN A 32 -8.47 13.25 -16.93
CA ASN A 32 -9.19 13.47 -18.19
C ASN A 32 -10.72 13.49 -18.04
N VAL A 33 -11.27 13.09 -16.88
CA VAL A 33 -12.71 13.16 -16.63
C VAL A 33 -13.15 14.60 -16.40
N GLN A 34 -14.26 14.99 -17.03
CA GLN A 34 -14.79 16.35 -16.95
C GLN A 34 -15.02 16.78 -15.50
N ILE A 35 -14.30 17.82 -15.06
CA ILE A 35 -14.36 18.35 -13.70
C ILE A 35 -15.80 18.76 -13.35
N GLY A 36 -16.24 18.38 -12.14
CA GLY A 36 -17.58 18.69 -11.64
C GLY A 36 -18.72 17.86 -12.23
N SER A 37 -18.42 16.95 -13.18
CA SER A 37 -19.40 15.97 -13.66
C SER A 37 -19.73 14.93 -12.59
N PHE A 38 -20.83 14.20 -12.78
CA PHE A 38 -21.17 13.06 -11.94
C PHE A 38 -20.08 11.98 -11.94
N ASN A 39 -19.48 11.71 -13.11
CA ASN A 39 -18.37 10.77 -13.28
C ASN A 39 -17.17 11.19 -12.44
N TYR A 40 -16.81 12.48 -12.46
CA TYR A 40 -15.69 13.03 -11.69
C TYR A 40 -15.85 12.73 -10.20
N TYR A 41 -17.01 13.04 -9.61
CA TYR A 41 -17.24 12.79 -8.18
C TYR A 41 -17.24 11.30 -7.84
N LEU A 42 -17.76 10.42 -8.71
CA LEU A 42 -17.74 8.99 -8.46
C LEU A 42 -16.34 8.38 -8.57
N PHE A 43 -15.54 8.76 -9.57
CA PHE A 43 -14.15 8.30 -9.64
C PHE A 43 -13.34 8.79 -8.43
N TRP A 44 -13.52 10.05 -8.01
CA TRP A 44 -12.88 10.55 -6.80
C TRP A 44 -13.35 9.87 -5.51
N ALA A 45 -14.63 9.51 -5.40
CA ALA A 45 -15.13 8.75 -4.26
C ALA A 45 -14.45 7.38 -4.16
N ILE A 46 -14.27 6.69 -5.29
CA ILE A 46 -13.57 5.40 -5.36
C ILE A 46 -12.09 5.58 -5.07
N GLU A 47 -11.46 6.61 -5.63
CA GLU A 47 -10.07 6.97 -5.37
C GLU A 47 -9.83 7.15 -3.87
N ILE A 48 -10.64 7.97 -3.18
CA ILE A 48 -10.55 8.20 -1.73
C ILE A 48 -10.67 6.89 -0.94
N ILE A 49 -11.66 6.06 -1.26
CA ILE A 49 -11.90 4.76 -0.60
C ILE A 49 -10.69 3.82 -0.78
N CYS A 50 -10.05 3.84 -1.96
CA CYS A 50 -8.91 2.99 -2.26
C CYS A 50 -7.59 3.56 -1.72
N PHE A 51 -7.48 4.88 -1.56
CA PHE A 51 -6.22 5.57 -1.23
C PHE A 51 -5.64 5.12 0.11
N VAL A 52 -6.46 4.62 1.02
CA VAL A 52 -6.03 4.12 2.34
C VAL A 52 -5.17 2.84 2.29
N ALA A 53 -5.09 2.17 1.13
CA ALA A 53 -4.51 0.85 1.00
C ALA A 53 -3.05 0.74 1.47
N VAL A 54 -2.21 1.73 1.16
CA VAL A 54 -0.79 1.67 1.54
C VAL A 54 -0.58 1.89 3.03
N ASN A 55 -1.34 2.82 3.64
CA ASN A 55 -1.37 2.98 5.10
C ASN A 55 -1.79 1.68 5.78
N CYS A 56 -2.77 0.95 5.22
CA CYS A 56 -3.20 -0.35 5.75
C CYS A 56 -2.04 -1.36 5.78
N PHE A 57 -1.23 -1.49 4.73
CA PHE A 57 -0.05 -2.39 4.75
C PHE A 57 0.94 -2.05 5.88
N ALA A 58 1.16 -0.76 6.12
CA ALA A 58 2.07 -0.29 7.16
C ALA A 58 1.49 -0.48 8.58
N LEU A 59 0.20 -0.19 8.78
CA LEU A 59 -0.53 -0.45 10.02
C LEU A 59 -0.50 -1.94 10.38
N VAL A 60 -0.75 -2.82 9.40
CA VAL A 60 -0.67 -4.26 9.55
C VAL A 60 0.72 -4.68 10.03
N THR A 61 1.78 -4.08 9.47
CA THR A 61 3.16 -4.34 9.87
C THR A 61 3.38 -3.99 11.34
N GLY A 62 3.03 -2.77 11.76
CA GLY A 62 3.12 -2.35 13.17
C GLY A 62 2.32 -3.20 14.14
N TYR A 63 1.09 -3.54 13.77
CA TYR A 63 0.18 -4.33 14.59
C TYR A 63 0.73 -5.72 14.93
N PHE A 64 1.32 -6.42 13.95
CA PHE A 64 1.88 -7.75 14.19
C PHE A 64 3.32 -7.76 14.67
N MET A 65 4.16 -6.86 14.15
CA MET A 65 5.59 -6.88 14.42
C MET A 65 5.96 -6.24 15.76
N SER A 66 5.08 -5.42 16.35
CA SER A 66 5.26 -4.87 17.71
C SER A 66 5.37 -5.95 18.80
N LYS A 67 4.67 -7.09 18.63
CA LYS A 67 4.82 -8.30 19.45
C LYS A 67 5.46 -9.47 18.68
N GLY A 68 5.96 -9.18 17.48
CA GLY A 68 6.54 -10.17 16.58
C GLY A 68 8.03 -10.40 16.83
N LYS A 69 8.58 -11.39 16.13
CA LYS A 69 10.03 -11.59 16.07
C LYS A 69 10.57 -10.89 14.83
N TRP A 70 11.62 -10.10 14.98
CA TRP A 70 12.40 -9.60 13.86
C TRP A 70 13.13 -10.78 13.22
N ARG A 71 12.88 -11.03 11.92
CA ARG A 71 13.38 -12.22 11.21
C ARG A 71 14.09 -11.78 9.93
N ILE A 72 15.41 -11.66 9.99
CA ILE A 72 16.23 -11.21 8.86
C ILE A 72 16.04 -12.15 7.64
N GLY A 73 15.97 -13.46 7.85
CA GLY A 73 15.77 -14.43 6.75
C GLY A 73 14.52 -14.17 5.91
N ARG A 74 13.41 -13.74 6.54
CA ARG A 74 12.18 -13.37 5.82
C ARG A 74 12.36 -12.09 5.01
N PHE A 75 13.12 -11.12 5.51
CA PHE A 75 13.41 -9.91 4.76
C PHE A 75 14.31 -10.20 3.55
N ILE A 76 15.32 -11.05 3.72
CA ILE A 76 16.16 -11.50 2.60
C ILE A 76 15.31 -12.21 1.55
N GLN A 77 14.36 -13.07 1.96
CA GLN A 77 13.43 -13.71 1.04
C GLN A 77 12.62 -12.70 0.22
N LEU A 78 12.08 -11.66 0.86
CA LEU A 78 11.38 -10.57 0.18
C LEU A 78 12.32 -9.80 -0.77
N TRP A 79 13.56 -9.54 -0.35
CA TRP A 79 14.56 -8.86 -1.17
C TRP A 79 14.94 -9.67 -2.42
N VAL A 80 15.10 -11.00 -2.29
CA VAL A 80 15.35 -11.91 -3.42
C VAL A 80 14.16 -11.91 -4.38
N GLU A 81 12.92 -11.88 -3.88
CA GLU A 81 11.72 -11.78 -4.70
C GLU A 81 11.67 -10.46 -5.49
N VAL A 82 12.00 -9.33 -4.85
CA VAL A 82 12.09 -8.02 -5.50
C VAL A 82 13.17 -8.01 -6.58
N LEU A 83 14.36 -8.52 -6.26
CA LEU A 83 15.47 -8.59 -7.21
C LEU A 83 15.10 -9.49 -8.39
N PHE A 84 14.48 -10.63 -8.14
CA PHE A 84 14.01 -11.55 -9.19
C PHE A 84 13.09 -10.83 -10.17
N TYR A 85 12.02 -10.18 -9.69
CA TYR A 85 11.08 -9.50 -10.57
C TYR A 85 11.69 -8.29 -11.27
N SER A 86 12.48 -7.49 -10.57
CA SER A 86 13.18 -6.34 -11.14
C SER A 86 14.03 -6.74 -12.35
N VAL A 87 14.90 -7.74 -12.17
CA VAL A 87 15.85 -8.17 -13.21
C VAL A 87 15.14 -8.94 -14.32
N THR A 88 14.27 -9.90 -14.00
CA THR A 88 13.63 -10.75 -15.02
C THR A 88 12.67 -9.97 -15.90
N LEU A 89 11.85 -9.08 -15.34
CA LEU A 89 10.93 -8.26 -16.12
C LEU A 89 11.68 -7.23 -16.96
N SER A 90 12.77 -6.66 -16.44
CA SER A 90 13.66 -5.79 -17.22
C SER A 90 14.34 -6.54 -18.37
N LEU A 91 14.80 -7.76 -18.15
CA LEU A 91 15.41 -8.58 -19.21
C LEU A 91 14.39 -8.92 -20.31
N VAL A 92 13.20 -9.36 -19.93
CA VAL A 92 12.10 -9.63 -20.89
C VAL A 92 11.75 -8.35 -21.66
N ALA A 93 11.64 -7.22 -20.97
CA ALA A 93 11.37 -5.94 -21.61
C ALA A 93 12.51 -5.50 -22.54
N TYR A 94 13.77 -5.78 -22.23
CA TYR A 94 14.90 -5.50 -23.11
C TYR A 94 14.81 -6.34 -24.40
N CYS A 95 14.47 -7.62 -24.31
CA CYS A 95 14.29 -8.47 -25.48
C CYS A 95 13.14 -8.02 -26.41
N ILE A 96 12.11 -7.37 -25.86
CA ILE A 96 10.93 -6.93 -26.63
C ILE A 96 11.09 -5.49 -27.14
N LEU A 97 11.58 -4.58 -26.29
CA LEU A 97 11.59 -3.14 -26.55
C LEU A 97 12.97 -2.60 -26.93
N GLY A 98 14.05 -3.29 -26.56
CA GLY A 98 15.43 -2.88 -26.87
C GLY A 98 15.70 -1.41 -26.53
N GLU A 99 16.13 -0.65 -27.52
CA GLU A 99 16.54 0.75 -27.38
C GLU A 99 15.38 1.74 -27.21
N ILE A 100 14.12 1.29 -27.32
CA ILE A 100 12.94 2.15 -27.05
C ILE A 100 12.95 2.66 -25.59
N VAL A 101 13.56 1.89 -24.68
CA VAL A 101 13.65 2.23 -23.26
C VAL A 101 15.09 2.66 -22.93
N PRO A 102 15.29 3.75 -22.16
CA PRO A 102 16.61 4.16 -21.73
C PRO A 102 17.39 3.05 -21.02
N LEU A 103 18.67 2.86 -21.38
CA LEU A 103 19.55 1.85 -20.79
C LEU A 103 19.67 1.97 -19.26
N SER A 104 19.50 3.18 -18.71
CA SER A 104 19.47 3.43 -17.27
C SER A 104 18.36 2.65 -16.56
N LEU A 105 17.17 2.47 -17.16
CA LEU A 105 16.08 1.74 -16.52
C LEU A 105 16.39 0.23 -16.41
N TYR A 106 17.09 -0.33 -17.40
CA TYR A 106 17.55 -1.72 -17.34
C TYR A 106 18.66 -1.90 -16.31
N THR A 107 19.63 -0.98 -16.26
CA THR A 107 20.75 -1.08 -15.30
C THR A 107 20.32 -0.78 -13.87
N ASP A 108 19.35 0.12 -13.66
CA ASP A 108 18.76 0.40 -12.34
C ASP A 108 18.04 -0.82 -11.76
N SER A 109 17.54 -1.72 -12.62
CA SER A 109 16.85 -2.95 -12.21
C SER A 109 17.75 -3.94 -11.45
N LEU A 110 19.09 -3.80 -11.55
CA LEU A 110 20.06 -4.60 -10.81
C LEU A 110 20.15 -4.18 -9.32
N PHE A 111 19.75 -2.95 -9.02
CA PHE A 111 19.83 -2.35 -7.68
C PHE A 111 18.48 -1.73 -7.27
N PRO A 112 17.37 -2.50 -7.30
CA PRO A 112 16.00 -1.95 -7.19
C PRO A 112 15.74 -1.24 -5.86
N LEU A 113 16.43 -1.67 -4.80
CA LEU A 113 16.35 -1.07 -3.48
C LEU A 113 17.00 0.33 -3.45
N PHE A 114 18.20 0.47 -4.02
CA PHE A 114 18.97 1.71 -3.96
C PHE A 114 18.51 2.72 -5.00
N LYS A 115 17.98 2.24 -6.14
CA LYS A 115 17.42 3.06 -7.20
C LYS A 115 15.96 3.43 -6.99
N LYS A 116 15.35 2.99 -5.89
CA LYS A 116 13.94 3.21 -5.55
C LYS A 116 12.96 2.81 -6.67
N SER A 117 13.32 1.80 -7.47
CA SER A 117 12.46 1.26 -8.55
C SER A 117 11.12 0.79 -8.00
N TYR A 118 11.11 0.35 -6.74
CA TYR A 118 9.92 0.05 -5.96
C TYR A 118 9.92 0.90 -4.69
N TRP A 119 9.25 2.04 -4.73
CA TRP A 119 9.27 3.03 -3.64
C TRP A 119 8.85 2.41 -2.30
N PHE A 120 7.77 1.61 -2.28
CA PHE A 120 7.21 1.06 -1.04
C PHE A 120 8.17 0.05 -0.41
N PHE A 121 8.75 -0.83 -1.23
CA PHE A 121 9.74 -1.79 -0.75
C PHE A 121 10.99 -1.09 -0.21
N SER A 122 11.44 -0.01 -0.85
CA SER A 122 12.59 0.77 -0.41
C SER A 122 12.34 1.44 0.95
N ALA A 123 11.16 2.05 1.13
CA ALA A 123 10.74 2.60 2.41
C ALA A 123 10.56 1.50 3.48
N TYR A 124 9.98 0.36 3.11
CA TYR A 124 9.77 -0.77 4.02
C TYR A 124 11.09 -1.40 4.48
N ALA A 125 12.11 -1.50 3.62
CA ALA A 125 13.43 -1.98 3.99
C ALA A 125 14.05 -1.09 5.08
N GLY A 126 13.93 0.23 4.95
CA GLY A 126 14.32 1.16 6.00
C GLY A 126 13.57 0.91 7.30
N LEU A 127 12.22 0.83 7.26
CA LEU A 127 11.41 0.49 8.43
C LEU A 127 11.86 -0.83 9.07
N PHE A 128 12.10 -1.88 8.27
CA PHE A 128 12.51 -3.21 8.73
C PHE A 128 13.80 -3.16 9.55
N LEU A 129 14.78 -2.36 9.12
CA LEU A 129 16.04 -2.16 9.87
C LEU A 129 15.80 -1.44 11.21
N PHE A 130 14.83 -0.52 11.27
CA PHE A 130 14.47 0.19 12.51
C PHE A 130 13.58 -0.63 13.46
N MET A 131 12.91 -1.69 13.00
CA MET A 131 11.95 -2.46 13.82
C MET A 131 12.48 -2.92 15.19
N PRO A 132 13.72 -3.43 15.35
CA PRO A 132 14.22 -3.84 16.66
C PRO A 132 14.29 -2.68 17.66
N LEU A 133 14.73 -1.51 17.20
CA LEU A 133 14.82 -0.30 18.03
C LEU A 133 13.42 0.22 18.36
N LEU A 134 12.53 0.27 17.37
CA LEU A 134 11.14 0.68 17.56
C LEU A 134 10.43 -0.22 18.56
N ASN A 135 10.61 -1.54 18.49
CA ASN A 135 10.00 -2.49 19.42
C ASN A 135 10.51 -2.32 20.85
N LYS A 136 11.82 -2.11 21.03
CA LYS A 136 12.41 -1.82 22.35
C LYS A 136 11.86 -0.51 22.94
N ALA A 137 11.70 0.52 22.11
CA ALA A 137 11.13 1.79 22.53
C ALA A 137 9.66 1.65 22.91
N ILE A 138 8.82 1.12 22.00
CA ILE A 138 7.39 0.89 22.21
C ILE A 138 7.13 0.05 23.46
N GLY A 139 7.93 -0.99 23.72
CA GLY A 139 7.79 -1.84 24.91
C GLY A 139 8.01 -1.12 26.24
N LYS A 140 8.61 0.07 26.25
CA LYS A 140 8.84 0.90 27.44
C LYS A 140 7.88 2.08 27.58
N LEU A 141 7.14 2.43 26.51
CA LEU A 141 6.22 3.56 26.53
C LEU A 141 4.92 3.18 27.24
N THR A 142 4.43 4.11 28.06
CA THR A 142 3.08 4.06 28.61
C THR A 142 2.04 4.37 27.54
N LYS A 143 0.78 4.00 27.79
CA LYS A 143 -0.35 4.36 26.91
C LYS A 143 -0.44 5.86 26.64
N LYS A 144 -0.14 6.71 27.64
CA LYS A 144 -0.17 8.17 27.52
C LYS A 144 0.93 8.69 26.58
N GLU A 145 2.15 8.18 26.72
CA GLU A 145 3.27 8.56 25.85
C GLU A 145 3.05 8.09 24.41
N MET A 146 2.51 6.88 24.23
CA MET A 146 2.13 6.44 22.88
C MET A 146 1.01 7.30 22.29
N LEU A 147 0.00 7.66 23.07
CA LEU A 147 -1.06 8.55 22.60
C LEU A 147 -0.50 9.94 22.21
N TYR A 148 0.44 10.48 23.00
CA TYR A 148 1.17 11.70 22.65
C TYR A 148 1.89 11.54 21.30
N GLY A 149 2.60 10.43 21.08
CA GLY A 149 3.25 10.14 19.80
C GLY A 149 2.27 10.09 18.62
N VAL A 150 1.10 9.46 18.80
CA VAL A 150 0.04 9.45 17.77
C VAL A 150 -0.47 10.87 17.50
N SER A 151 -0.67 11.70 18.53
CA SER A 151 -1.07 13.09 18.37
C SER A 151 -0.02 13.92 17.63
N VAL A 152 1.27 13.70 17.88
CA VAL A 152 2.37 14.34 17.14
C VAL A 152 2.33 13.92 15.67
N ILE A 153 2.14 12.64 15.36
CA ILE A 153 2.02 12.17 13.97
C ILE A 153 0.87 12.87 13.24
N VAL A 154 -0.30 12.97 13.87
CA VAL A 154 -1.46 13.67 13.31
C VAL A 154 -1.15 15.16 13.12
N LEU A 155 -0.49 15.81 14.07
CA LEU A 155 -0.07 17.21 13.97
C LEU A 155 0.86 17.43 12.77
N LEU A 156 1.90 16.61 12.62
CA LEU A 156 2.88 16.74 11.53
C LEU A 156 2.21 16.53 10.16
N GLY A 157 1.38 15.49 10.03
CA GLY A 157 0.61 15.26 8.81
C GLY A 157 -0.36 16.40 8.51
N SER A 158 -1.09 16.88 9.52
CA SER A 158 -2.00 18.03 9.41
C SER A 158 -1.27 19.29 8.98
N ALA A 159 -0.07 19.53 9.50
CA ALA A 159 0.74 20.69 9.16
C ALA A 159 1.23 20.64 7.70
N SER A 160 1.70 19.48 7.22
CA SER A 160 2.11 19.32 5.81
C SER A 160 0.95 19.63 4.85
N ILE A 161 -0.24 19.23 5.26
CA ILE A 161 -1.50 19.49 4.57
C ILE A 161 -1.79 21.00 4.65
N LEU A 162 -2.03 21.56 5.83
CA LEU A 162 -2.48 22.96 6.01
C LEU A 162 -1.57 24.00 5.33
N PHE A 163 -0.25 23.80 5.38
CA PHE A 163 0.73 24.70 4.78
C PHE A 163 1.09 24.37 3.33
N LYS A 164 0.50 23.31 2.74
CA LYS A 164 0.82 22.81 1.39
C LYS A 164 2.33 22.68 1.14
N ALA A 165 3.04 22.22 2.16
CA ALA A 165 4.49 22.12 2.16
C ALA A 165 4.88 20.84 2.88
N ASP A 166 6.11 20.36 2.67
CA ASP A 166 6.62 19.19 3.37
C ASP A 166 7.82 19.53 4.27
N PRO A 167 7.63 20.38 5.31
CA PRO A 167 8.72 20.81 6.17
C PRO A 167 9.34 19.66 6.97
N PHE A 168 8.64 18.52 7.08
CA PHE A 168 9.06 17.36 7.84
C PHE A 168 9.52 16.18 6.96
N ASN A 169 9.63 16.39 5.65
CA ASN A 169 10.05 15.36 4.67
C ASN A 169 9.23 14.06 4.77
N LEU A 170 7.93 14.17 4.95
CA LEU A 170 7.00 13.03 4.97
C LEU A 170 6.75 12.46 3.57
N ALA A 171 7.10 13.20 2.52
CA ALA A 171 6.97 12.91 1.09
C ALA A 171 5.55 12.46 0.72
N GLU A 172 4.53 13.20 1.18
CA GLU A 172 3.10 12.86 1.02
C GLU A 172 2.70 11.47 1.56
N GLY A 173 3.59 10.85 2.32
CA GLY A 173 3.48 9.50 2.88
C GLY A 173 4.23 8.43 2.11
N TYR A 174 4.89 8.77 1.01
CA TYR A 174 5.78 7.91 0.23
C TYR A 174 7.19 7.79 0.83
N SER A 175 7.29 7.73 2.16
CA SER A 175 8.57 7.76 2.88
C SER A 175 8.69 6.67 3.94
N MET A 176 9.94 6.29 4.25
CA MET A 176 10.25 5.43 5.39
C MET A 176 9.72 6.03 6.70
N ILE A 177 9.84 7.36 6.88
CA ILE A 177 9.37 8.06 8.08
C ILE A 177 7.87 7.85 8.27
N TRP A 178 7.09 8.00 7.19
CA TRP A 178 5.66 7.76 7.25
C TRP A 178 5.32 6.29 7.56
N LEU A 179 6.05 5.33 7.00
CA LEU A 179 5.86 3.91 7.34
C LEU A 179 6.20 3.63 8.81
N ILE A 180 7.19 4.31 9.41
CA ILE A 180 7.48 4.25 10.85
C ILE A 180 6.32 4.83 11.67
N PHE A 181 5.72 5.94 11.24
CA PHE A 181 4.54 6.51 11.90
C PHE A 181 3.34 5.54 11.86
N MET A 182 3.06 4.94 10.70
CA MET A 182 2.01 3.93 10.59
C MET A 182 2.32 2.67 11.41
N TYR A 183 3.59 2.26 11.47
CA TYR A 183 4.02 1.18 12.34
C TYR A 183 3.69 1.47 13.81
N PHE A 184 3.99 2.69 14.27
CA PHE A 184 3.72 3.13 15.63
C PHE A 184 2.22 3.14 15.95
N ILE A 185 1.38 3.64 15.04
CA ILE A 185 -0.08 3.61 15.18
C ILE A 185 -0.61 2.17 15.21
N GLY A 186 -0.13 1.30 14.31
CA GLY A 186 -0.49 -0.12 14.31
C GLY A 186 -0.14 -0.80 15.64
N ALA A 187 1.03 -0.49 16.20
CA ALA A 187 1.45 -0.97 17.52
C ALA A 187 0.57 -0.43 18.65
N PHE A 188 0.20 0.85 18.61
CA PHE A 188 -0.73 1.45 19.58
C PHE A 188 -2.09 0.73 19.58
N ILE A 189 -2.65 0.46 18.39
CA ILE A 189 -3.90 -0.28 18.25
C ILE A 189 -3.75 -1.69 18.86
N ARG A 190 -2.64 -2.38 18.60
CA ARG A 190 -2.38 -3.72 19.15
C ARG A 190 -2.30 -3.74 20.68
N LEU A 191 -1.71 -2.71 21.29
CA LEU A 191 -1.35 -2.70 22.70
C LEU A 191 -2.44 -2.09 23.59
N HIS A 192 -3.22 -1.14 23.08
CA HIS A 192 -4.04 -0.27 23.92
C HIS A 192 -5.49 -0.10 23.48
N VAL A 193 -5.87 -0.63 22.32
CA VAL A 193 -7.25 -0.58 21.81
C VAL A 193 -7.92 -1.93 22.02
N ASP A 194 -8.99 -1.93 22.79
CA ASP A 194 -9.87 -3.09 22.92
C ASP A 194 -10.79 -3.15 21.70
N ILE A 195 -10.43 -4.01 20.75
CA ILE A 195 -11.17 -4.19 19.49
C ILE A 195 -12.54 -4.81 19.73
N ASP A 196 -12.70 -5.64 20.76
CA ASP A 196 -13.95 -6.35 21.02
C ASP A 196 -15.02 -5.39 21.55
N ALA A 197 -14.62 -4.42 22.38
CA ALA A 197 -15.48 -3.36 22.91
C ALA A 197 -15.99 -2.35 21.85
N ILE A 198 -15.37 -2.30 20.66
CA ILE A 198 -15.76 -1.36 19.60
C ILE A 198 -17.01 -1.84 18.86
N ASP A 199 -18.03 -0.98 18.75
CA ASP A 199 -19.22 -1.22 17.93
C ASP A 199 -18.88 -1.12 16.44
N LYS A 200 -19.04 -2.23 15.71
CA LYS A 200 -18.76 -2.32 14.27
C LYS A 200 -19.62 -1.34 13.47
N THR A 201 -20.88 -1.16 13.82
CA THR A 201 -21.82 -0.29 13.10
C THR A 201 -21.38 1.16 13.20
N LYS A 202 -20.92 1.60 14.37
CA LYS A 202 -20.36 2.95 14.56
C LYS A 202 -19.11 3.17 13.70
N ILE A 203 -18.21 2.18 13.63
CA ILE A 203 -17.02 2.28 12.78
C ILE A 203 -17.39 2.38 11.30
N VAL A 204 -18.42 1.66 10.83
CA VAL A 204 -18.92 1.80 9.46
C VAL A 204 -19.44 3.23 9.21
N TYR A 205 -20.24 3.79 10.12
CA TYR A 205 -20.72 5.16 9.98
C TYR A 205 -19.59 6.19 10.00
N TYR A 206 -18.60 6.04 10.88
CA TYR A 206 -17.43 6.93 10.89
C TYR A 206 -16.58 6.79 9.63
N TYR A 207 -16.42 5.57 9.11
CA TYR A 207 -15.71 5.33 7.85
C TYR A 207 -16.44 6.01 6.69
N LEU A 208 -17.76 5.81 6.56
CA LEU A 208 -18.54 6.49 5.53
C LEU A 208 -18.49 8.01 5.70
N GLY A 209 -18.63 8.49 6.94
CA GLY A 209 -18.59 9.92 7.27
C GLY A 209 -17.27 10.59 6.85
N VAL A 210 -16.12 10.02 7.20
CA VAL A 210 -14.82 10.62 6.87
C VAL A 210 -14.54 10.63 5.36
N ASN A 211 -14.95 9.58 4.63
CA ASN A 211 -14.81 9.53 3.18
C ASN A 211 -15.78 10.52 2.49
N SER A 212 -17.01 10.67 3.01
CA SER A 212 -17.96 11.69 2.55
C SER A 212 -17.46 13.12 2.80
N VAL A 213 -16.82 13.39 3.93
CA VAL A 213 -16.17 14.69 4.19
C VAL A 213 -15.06 14.95 3.17
N SER A 214 -14.22 13.95 2.90
CA SER A 214 -13.15 14.06 1.89
C SER A 214 -13.70 14.37 0.50
N LEU A 215 -14.79 13.70 0.10
CA LEU A 215 -15.49 13.97 -1.16
C LEU A 215 -16.14 15.35 -1.17
N GLY A 216 -16.72 15.78 -0.04
CA GLY A 216 -17.27 17.13 0.12
C GLY A 216 -16.21 18.22 -0.07
N LEU A 217 -14.99 18.02 0.42
CA LEU A 217 -13.86 18.93 0.17
C LEU A 217 -13.48 18.99 -1.31
N ILE A 218 -13.55 17.87 -2.03
CA ILE A 218 -13.37 17.84 -3.49
C ILE A 218 -14.47 18.66 -4.17
N ALA A 219 -15.73 18.51 -3.76
CA ALA A 219 -16.85 19.28 -4.30
C ALA A 219 -16.75 20.79 -4.01
N ILE A 220 -16.28 21.16 -2.81
CA ILE A 220 -16.02 22.57 -2.49
C ILE A 220 -14.88 23.11 -3.38
N LYS A 221 -13.79 22.35 -3.55
CA LYS A 221 -12.68 22.74 -4.44
C LYS A 221 -13.16 22.99 -5.87
N THR A 222 -14.00 22.11 -6.42
CA THR A 222 -14.54 22.27 -7.78
C THR A 222 -15.44 23.50 -7.91
N MET A 223 -16.24 23.82 -6.89
CA MET A 223 -17.12 25.00 -6.88
C MET A 223 -16.36 26.34 -6.74
N VAL A 224 -15.28 26.36 -5.97
CA VAL A 224 -14.49 27.59 -5.71
C VAL A 224 -13.60 27.97 -6.92
N GLY A 225 -13.47 27.09 -7.91
CA GLY A 225 -12.77 27.41 -9.16
C GLY A 225 -11.27 27.60 -9.00
N SER A 226 -10.63 26.93 -8.03
CA SER A 226 -9.16 26.92 -7.95
C SER A 226 -8.60 26.12 -9.15
N LEU A 227 -8.27 26.86 -10.21
CA LEU A 227 -7.81 26.45 -11.56
C LEU A 227 -6.39 25.85 -11.59
N GLU A 228 -5.98 25.08 -10.59
CA GLU A 228 -4.80 24.22 -10.73
C GLU A 228 -5.24 22.75 -10.66
N GLU A 229 -4.81 22.01 -11.69
CA GLU A 229 -5.64 21.13 -12.54
C GLU A 229 -5.05 19.72 -12.70
N SER A 230 -4.77 19.01 -11.61
CA SER A 230 -4.36 17.59 -11.67
C SER A 230 -4.60 16.86 -10.36
N ARG A 231 -4.50 15.52 -10.33
CA ARG A 231 -4.49 14.72 -9.08
C ARG A 231 -3.51 15.29 -8.03
N ASP A 232 -2.36 15.79 -8.47
CA ASP A 232 -1.30 16.35 -7.62
C ASP A 232 -1.74 17.65 -6.91
N THR A 233 -2.83 18.27 -7.36
CA THR A 233 -3.38 19.49 -6.76
C THR A 233 -4.41 19.22 -5.66
N VAL A 234 -4.80 17.95 -5.44
CA VAL A 234 -5.72 17.56 -4.36
C VAL A 234 -4.90 17.19 -3.11
N TRP A 235 -4.15 18.16 -2.60
CA TRP A 235 -3.17 17.92 -1.52
C TRP A 235 -3.79 17.31 -0.25
N PHE A 236 -5.05 17.63 0.06
CA PHE A 236 -5.73 17.16 1.28
C PHE A 236 -6.13 15.67 1.25
N ILE A 237 -5.87 14.94 0.16
CA ILE A 237 -6.07 13.48 0.07
C ILE A 237 -4.75 12.69 -0.01
N HIS A 238 -3.60 13.29 0.25
CA HIS A 238 -2.36 12.54 0.42
C HIS A 238 -2.42 11.61 1.65
N TYR A 239 -1.54 10.60 1.73
CA TYR A 239 -1.56 9.63 2.84
C TYR A 239 -1.37 10.27 4.22
N VAL A 240 -0.62 11.38 4.26
CA VAL A 240 -0.38 12.19 5.47
C VAL A 240 -1.61 12.94 5.97
N SER A 241 -2.67 13.03 5.16
CA SER A 241 -3.90 13.71 5.52
C SER A 241 -4.57 13.06 6.72
N PRO A 242 -5.02 13.85 7.71
CA PRO A 242 -5.79 13.34 8.84
C PRO A 242 -7.05 12.58 8.40
N LEU A 243 -7.67 12.97 7.28
CA LEU A 243 -8.86 12.29 6.74
C LEU A 243 -8.51 10.92 6.19
N ILE A 244 -7.45 10.82 5.39
CA ILE A 244 -6.98 9.54 4.84
C ILE A 244 -6.42 8.64 5.93
N LEU A 245 -5.69 9.20 6.90
CA LEU A 245 -5.20 8.48 8.07
C LEU A 245 -6.35 7.90 8.91
N ALA A 246 -7.37 8.72 9.23
CA ALA A 246 -8.54 8.27 9.95
C ALA A 246 -9.31 7.19 9.16
N SER A 247 -9.53 7.39 7.86
CA SER A 247 -10.15 6.39 6.98
C SER A 247 -9.37 5.08 6.96
N SER A 248 -8.03 5.13 6.93
CA SER A 248 -7.15 3.97 6.99
C SER A 248 -7.27 3.20 8.31
N ILE A 249 -7.28 3.91 9.44
CA ILE A 249 -7.43 3.29 10.77
C ILE A 249 -8.82 2.65 10.91
N LEU A 250 -9.88 3.33 10.46
CA LEU A 250 -11.25 2.81 10.52
C LEU A 250 -11.39 1.56 9.65
N LEU A 251 -10.88 1.57 8.41
CA LEU A 251 -10.88 0.38 7.55
C LEU A 251 -10.11 -0.77 8.20
N PHE A 252 -8.93 -0.50 8.74
CA PHE A 252 -8.12 -1.49 9.46
C PHE A 252 -8.88 -2.13 10.63
N ILE A 253 -9.58 -1.33 11.45
CA ILE A 253 -10.42 -1.83 12.56
C ILE A 253 -11.61 -2.65 12.04
N LEU A 254 -12.26 -2.27 10.94
CA LEU A 254 -13.35 -3.06 10.34
C LEU A 254 -12.88 -4.46 9.96
N PHE A 255 -11.68 -4.58 9.39
CA PHE A 255 -11.09 -5.87 9.04
C PHE A 255 -10.57 -6.65 10.25
N LEU A 256 -10.14 -5.99 11.34
CA LEU A 256 -9.92 -6.67 12.62
C LEU A 256 -11.22 -7.29 13.17
N LYS A 257 -12.37 -6.64 12.96
CA LYS A 257 -13.69 -7.16 13.37
C LYS A 257 -14.37 -8.06 12.32
N ALA A 258 -13.71 -8.40 11.20
CA ALA A 258 -14.33 -9.18 10.14
C ALA A 258 -14.54 -10.65 10.55
N PRO A 259 -15.78 -11.16 10.61
CA PRO A 259 -16.06 -12.52 11.05
C PRO A 259 -15.85 -13.53 9.92
N ILE A 260 -14.61 -13.86 9.60
CA ILE A 260 -14.30 -14.88 8.59
C ILE A 260 -14.34 -16.26 9.25
N LYS A 261 -15.51 -16.90 9.20
CA LYS A 261 -15.75 -18.23 9.78
C LYS A 261 -15.87 -19.35 8.73
N ASN A 262 -16.15 -19.01 7.47
CA ASN A 262 -16.33 -19.99 6.40
C ASN A 262 -14.98 -20.64 6.03
N LYS A 263 -14.89 -21.98 6.13
CA LYS A 263 -13.70 -22.78 5.78
C LYS A 263 -13.20 -22.53 4.35
N GLN A 264 -14.11 -22.40 3.37
CA GLN A 264 -13.75 -22.17 1.98
C GLN A 264 -13.09 -20.80 1.81
N SER A 265 -13.71 -19.74 2.37
CA SER A 265 -13.15 -18.39 2.33
C SER A 265 -11.80 -18.32 3.04
N SER A 266 -11.67 -18.94 4.23
CA SER A 266 -10.40 -19.02 4.95
C SER A 266 -9.30 -19.68 4.11
N PHE A 267 -9.63 -20.80 3.46
CA PHE A 267 -8.70 -21.52 2.60
C PHE A 267 -8.26 -20.70 1.38
N MET A 268 -9.19 -20.01 0.72
CA MET A 268 -8.87 -19.15 -0.41
C MET A 268 -7.95 -18.00 0.01
N ILE A 269 -8.26 -17.33 1.12
CA ILE A 269 -7.43 -16.24 1.65
C ILE A 269 -6.02 -16.75 1.95
N GLU A 270 -5.90 -17.83 2.71
CA GLU A 270 -4.59 -18.37 3.07
C GLU A 270 -3.74 -18.80 1.87
N LYS A 271 -4.40 -19.24 0.80
CA LYS A 271 -3.74 -19.59 -0.46
C LYS A 271 -3.34 -18.38 -1.30
N VAL A 272 -4.16 -17.34 -1.41
CA VAL A 272 -3.91 -16.21 -2.33
C VAL A 272 -3.01 -15.15 -1.72
N VAL A 273 -3.12 -14.90 -0.42
CA VAL A 273 -2.36 -13.88 0.30
C VAL A 273 -0.85 -13.91 0.05
N PRO A 274 -0.15 -15.07 0.06
CA PRO A 274 1.29 -15.11 -0.17
C PRO A 274 1.74 -14.48 -1.50
N TYR A 275 0.88 -14.51 -2.51
CA TYR A 275 1.16 -13.99 -3.86
C TYR A 275 0.84 -12.49 -4.00
N SER A 276 0.23 -11.86 -2.98
CA SER A 276 -0.26 -10.48 -3.09
C SER A 276 0.89 -9.47 -3.24
N PHE A 277 2.06 -9.74 -2.66
CA PHE A 277 3.22 -8.85 -2.79
C PHE A 277 3.79 -8.82 -4.21
N ALA A 278 3.83 -9.98 -4.88
CA ALA A 278 4.27 -10.06 -6.27
C ALA A 278 3.36 -9.29 -7.23
N VAL A 279 2.05 -9.19 -6.95
CA VAL A 279 1.15 -8.32 -7.72
C VAL A 279 1.71 -6.90 -7.75
N TYR A 280 2.09 -6.34 -6.60
CA TYR A 280 2.75 -5.03 -6.53
C TYR A 280 4.03 -5.01 -7.38
N LEU A 281 4.94 -5.97 -7.22
CA LEU A 281 6.22 -5.98 -7.94
C LEU A 281 6.07 -6.03 -9.47
N ILE A 282 5.09 -6.77 -9.96
CA ILE A 282 4.88 -6.94 -11.40
C ILE A 282 4.23 -5.68 -11.99
N HIS A 283 3.06 -5.26 -11.48
CA HIS A 283 2.32 -4.15 -12.11
C HIS A 283 2.98 -2.78 -11.89
N THR A 284 3.79 -2.64 -10.83
CA THR A 284 4.54 -1.40 -10.56
C THR A 284 5.98 -1.43 -11.09
N HIS A 285 6.40 -2.50 -11.77
CA HIS A 285 7.71 -2.51 -12.43
C HIS A 285 7.81 -1.30 -13.38
N PRO A 286 8.85 -0.43 -13.31
CA PRO A 286 8.87 0.86 -13.99
C PRO A 286 8.50 0.81 -15.47
N ILE A 287 9.04 -0.17 -16.20
CA ILE A 287 8.78 -0.35 -17.63
C ILE A 287 7.33 -0.83 -17.87
N ILE A 288 6.86 -1.82 -17.11
CA ILE A 288 5.50 -2.37 -17.28
C ILE A 288 4.48 -1.29 -16.96
N PHE A 289 4.68 -0.59 -15.86
CA PHE A 289 3.83 0.50 -15.43
C PHE A 289 3.71 1.58 -16.50
N TYR A 290 4.83 1.99 -17.10
CA TYR A 290 4.82 2.99 -18.17
C TYR A 290 4.07 2.50 -19.43
N PHE A 291 4.34 1.29 -19.91
CA PHE A 291 3.76 0.85 -21.19
C PHE A 291 2.35 0.26 -21.08
N VAL A 292 1.99 -0.35 -19.95
CA VAL A 292 0.73 -1.09 -19.74
C VAL A 292 -0.30 -0.29 -18.95
N LEU A 293 0.13 0.57 -18.02
CA LEU A 293 -0.80 1.33 -17.18
C LEU A 293 -0.89 2.80 -17.57
N LYS A 294 0.25 3.48 -17.72
CA LYS A 294 0.27 4.94 -17.89
C LYS A 294 -0.61 5.38 -19.07
N ASP A 295 -1.58 6.23 -18.77
CA ASP A 295 -2.51 6.84 -19.75
C ASP A 295 -3.32 5.83 -20.60
N ARG A 296 -3.30 4.54 -20.27
CA ARG A 296 -3.99 3.48 -21.05
C ARG A 296 -5.49 3.42 -20.83
N PHE A 297 -6.01 4.13 -19.84
CA PHE A 297 -7.43 4.11 -19.45
C PHE A 297 -8.13 5.45 -19.67
N ILE A 298 -7.50 6.41 -20.37
CA ILE A 298 -8.08 7.74 -20.65
C ILE A 298 -9.45 7.62 -21.33
N PHE A 299 -9.65 6.64 -22.21
CA PHE A 299 -10.91 6.45 -22.93
C PHE A 299 -12.11 6.25 -21.98
N LEU A 300 -11.90 5.71 -20.77
CA LEU A 300 -12.95 5.50 -19.76
C LEU A 300 -13.44 6.79 -19.11
N ALA A 301 -12.72 7.90 -19.25
CA ALA A 301 -13.09 9.18 -18.66
C ALA A 301 -14.43 9.71 -19.20
N ASN A 302 -14.74 9.40 -20.47
CA ASN A 302 -15.92 9.90 -21.18
C ASN A 302 -17.02 8.85 -21.37
N GLU A 303 -16.82 7.62 -20.90
CA GLU A 303 -17.81 6.55 -20.99
C GLU A 303 -18.96 6.75 -19.99
N PRO A 304 -20.14 6.15 -20.23
CA PRO A 304 -21.19 6.05 -19.23
C PRO A 304 -20.64 5.41 -17.95
N ILE A 305 -20.91 6.02 -16.80
CA ILE A 305 -20.20 5.67 -15.55
C ILE A 305 -20.29 4.18 -15.19
N ILE A 306 -21.44 3.53 -15.38
CA ILE A 306 -21.58 2.10 -15.08
C ILE A 306 -20.65 1.26 -15.95
N VAL A 307 -20.55 1.61 -17.25
CA VAL A 307 -19.63 0.95 -18.19
C VAL A 307 -18.19 1.19 -17.75
N ALA A 308 -17.83 2.42 -17.43
CA ALA A 308 -16.48 2.77 -16.98
C ALA A 308 -16.09 2.00 -15.71
N LEU A 309 -16.97 1.95 -14.70
CA LEU A 309 -16.72 1.23 -13.44
C LEU A 309 -16.56 -0.27 -13.66
N ILE A 310 -17.39 -0.88 -14.50
CA ILE A 310 -17.27 -2.30 -14.85
C ILE A 310 -15.92 -2.55 -15.54
N GLN A 311 -15.52 -1.70 -16.49
CA GLN A 311 -14.25 -1.85 -17.20
C GLN A 311 -13.03 -1.64 -16.29
N VAL A 312 -13.09 -0.70 -15.33
CA VAL A 312 -12.05 -0.54 -14.30
C VAL A 312 -11.92 -1.82 -13.46
N LEU A 313 -13.04 -2.37 -12.98
CA LEU A 313 -13.04 -3.58 -12.16
C LEU A 313 -12.57 -4.82 -12.93
N ILE A 314 -12.99 -4.98 -14.19
CA ILE A 314 -12.53 -6.06 -15.07
C ILE A 314 -11.02 -5.92 -15.28
N SER A 315 -10.54 -4.73 -15.63
CA SER A 315 -9.12 -4.49 -15.90
C SER A 315 -8.25 -4.74 -14.66
N ALA A 316 -8.67 -4.22 -13.49
CA ALA A 316 -8.01 -4.49 -12.23
C ALA A 316 -7.97 -6.00 -11.92
N SER A 317 -9.08 -6.72 -12.16
CA SER A 317 -9.16 -8.16 -11.93
C SER A 317 -8.25 -8.94 -12.89
N LEU A 318 -8.21 -8.57 -14.17
CA LEU A 318 -7.34 -9.20 -15.16
C LEU A 318 -5.86 -9.00 -14.80
N ILE A 319 -5.46 -7.80 -14.41
CA ILE A 319 -4.08 -7.52 -13.98
C ILE A 319 -3.76 -8.31 -12.71
N TYR A 320 -4.65 -8.29 -11.71
CA TYR A 320 -4.47 -9.01 -10.45
C TYR A 320 -4.29 -10.52 -10.69
N LEU A 321 -5.20 -11.15 -11.44
CA LEU A 321 -5.15 -12.58 -11.76
C LEU A 321 -3.92 -12.94 -12.60
N SER A 322 -3.56 -12.13 -13.59
CA SER A 322 -2.36 -12.36 -14.40
C SER A 322 -1.09 -12.34 -13.54
N CYS A 323 -0.99 -11.38 -12.63
CA CYS A 323 0.14 -11.31 -11.70
C CYS A 323 0.17 -12.50 -10.73
N LEU A 324 -0.99 -12.95 -10.22
CA LEU A 324 -1.07 -14.14 -9.38
C LEU A 324 -0.61 -15.40 -10.11
N LEU A 325 -0.97 -15.55 -11.39
CA LEU A 325 -0.55 -16.69 -12.21
C LEU A 325 0.96 -16.68 -12.45
N ILE A 326 1.54 -15.51 -12.78
CA ILE A 326 2.98 -15.36 -12.93
C ILE A 326 3.70 -15.71 -11.62
N ASP A 327 3.19 -15.23 -10.48
CA ASP A 327 3.81 -15.50 -9.18
C ASP A 327 3.66 -16.94 -8.72
N PHE A 328 2.58 -17.62 -9.12
CA PHE A 328 2.44 -19.05 -8.91
C PHE A 328 3.60 -19.81 -9.57
N ILE A 329 3.93 -19.50 -10.83
CA ILE A 329 5.05 -20.13 -11.54
C ILE A 329 6.39 -19.85 -10.84
N ARG A 330 6.66 -18.60 -10.45
CA ARG A 330 7.87 -18.26 -9.68
C ARG A 330 7.91 -19.02 -8.36
N SER A 331 6.78 -19.16 -7.66
CA SER A 331 6.74 -19.84 -6.36
C SER A 331 7.18 -21.30 -6.47
N LEU A 332 6.81 -22.00 -7.56
CA LEU A 332 7.25 -23.36 -7.85
C LEU A 332 8.77 -23.40 -8.08
N LEU A 333 9.30 -22.44 -8.85
CA LEU A 333 10.74 -22.30 -9.08
C LEU A 333 11.51 -22.07 -7.76
N PHE A 334 11.01 -21.19 -6.88
CA PHE A 334 11.67 -20.90 -5.60
C PHE A 334 11.63 -22.09 -4.63
N GLN A 335 10.57 -22.88 -4.68
CA GLN A 335 10.47 -24.14 -3.92
C GLN A 335 11.48 -25.17 -4.44
N LEU A 336 11.58 -25.32 -5.77
CA LEU A 336 12.56 -26.21 -6.40
C LEU A 336 14.00 -25.84 -6.02
N LEU A 337 14.32 -24.54 -6.08
CA LEU A 337 15.64 -24.01 -5.72
C LEU A 337 15.86 -23.89 -4.20
N ARG A 338 14.88 -24.26 -3.37
CA ARG A 338 14.91 -24.17 -1.90
C ARG A 338 15.35 -22.80 -1.38
N VAL A 339 14.89 -21.74 -2.03
CA VAL A 339 15.27 -20.34 -1.72
C VAL A 339 15.00 -20.02 -0.24
N SER A 340 13.85 -20.42 0.29
CA SER A 340 13.49 -20.20 1.71
C SER A 340 14.53 -20.76 2.68
N ASN A 341 15.04 -21.97 2.42
CA ASN A 341 16.01 -22.61 3.29
C ASN A 341 17.35 -21.89 3.25
N LEU A 342 17.74 -21.38 2.08
CA LEU A 342 18.96 -20.58 1.92
C LEU A 342 18.83 -19.25 2.66
N THR A 343 17.74 -18.53 2.47
CA THR A 343 17.52 -17.22 3.09
C THR A 343 17.38 -17.31 4.60
N ASP A 344 16.74 -18.36 5.12
CA ASP A 344 16.65 -18.61 6.57
C ASP A 344 18.05 -18.89 7.16
N LYS A 345 18.86 -19.74 6.53
CA LYS A 345 20.25 -20.00 6.98
C LYS A 345 21.12 -18.74 6.98
N ILE A 346 21.01 -17.91 5.95
CA ILE A 346 21.74 -16.63 5.90
C ILE A 346 21.24 -15.70 7.02
N GLY A 347 19.93 -15.63 7.22
CA GLY A 347 19.31 -14.84 8.28
C GLY A 347 19.76 -15.25 9.68
N GLU A 348 19.84 -16.55 9.96
CA GLU A 348 20.33 -17.09 11.24
C GLU A 348 21.79 -16.69 11.50
N LYS A 349 22.67 -16.82 10.50
CA LYS A 349 24.07 -16.38 10.61
C LYS A 349 24.17 -14.88 10.89
N LEU A 350 23.36 -14.06 10.22
CA LEU A 350 23.36 -12.61 10.45
C LEU A 350 22.85 -12.25 11.86
N HIS A 351 21.82 -12.95 12.36
CA HIS A 351 21.38 -12.75 13.75
C HIS A 351 22.49 -13.07 14.76
N GLN A 352 23.24 -14.16 14.53
CA GLN A 352 24.40 -14.50 15.37
C GLN A 352 25.49 -13.42 15.35
N LEU A 353 25.74 -12.83 14.17
CA LEU A 353 26.77 -11.79 14.02
C LEU A 353 26.36 -10.46 14.66
N ILE A 354 25.08 -10.08 14.59
CA ILE A 354 24.59 -8.78 15.06
C ILE A 354 24.26 -8.79 16.57
N GLY A 355 23.99 -9.96 17.16
CA GLY A 355 23.68 -10.09 18.59
C GLY A 355 22.34 -9.46 19.00
N LEU A 356 21.37 -9.39 18.06
CA LEU A 356 20.02 -8.81 18.25
C LEU A 356 18.89 -9.80 17.98
#